data_AF-A0A653CX47-F1
#
_entry.id   AF-A0A653CX47-F1
#
_cell.length_a   1.000
_cell.length_b   1.000
_cell.length_c   1.000
_cell.angle_alpha   90.00
_cell.angle_beta   90.00
_cell.angle_gamma   90.00
#
_symmetry.space_group_name_H-M   'P 1'
#
loop_
_entity.id
_entity.type
_entity.pdbx_description
1 polymer ?
#
loop_
_entity_poly.entity_id
_entity_poly.type
_entity_poly.pdbx_seq_one_letter_code
_entity_poly.pdbx_strand_id
1 'polypeptide(L)'
;MTGEKLSWFWILSWKFITPLYLTFIIITVISFSTKISYLGHEFPLWAILVGWGSCFASIACIPLYMGYRLIYIEKGNLIQRITHSLKPLPDWGPARPQVRFEWTHKTLKYYMEESLADMQDSSLQQFVRLCNNNENR
;
A
#
# COMPACT_ATOMS: atom_id res chain seq x y z
N MET A 1 -3.28 2.31 -23.07
CA MET A 1 -3.33 0.84 -23.26
C MET A 1 -3.35 0.55 -24.75
N THR A 2 -2.19 0.41 -25.36
CA THR A 2 -1.98 0.21 -26.81
C THR A 2 -2.14 -1.24 -27.25
N GLY A 3 -2.54 -2.16 -26.36
CA GLY A 3 -2.78 -3.57 -26.68
C GLY A 3 -1.51 -4.43 -26.75
N GLU A 4 -0.32 -3.81 -26.78
CA GLU A 4 0.96 -4.49 -26.78
C GLU A 4 1.42 -4.86 -25.37
N LYS A 5 2.08 -6.02 -25.25
CA LYS A 5 2.69 -6.47 -24.00
C LYS A 5 3.87 -5.55 -23.68
N LEU A 6 3.88 -4.99 -22.47
CA LEU A 6 5.01 -4.18 -21.98
C LEU A 6 6.29 -5.03 -22.01
N SER A 7 7.35 -4.48 -22.59
CA SER A 7 8.65 -5.16 -22.61
C SER A 7 9.23 -5.27 -21.19
N TRP A 8 10.11 -6.24 -20.98
CA TRP A 8 10.73 -6.51 -19.68
C TRP A 8 11.48 -5.31 -19.09
N PHE A 9 12.06 -4.45 -19.93
CA PHE A 9 12.77 -3.25 -19.49
C PHE A 9 11.88 -2.29 -18.69
N TRP A 10 10.60 -2.14 -19.08
CA TRP A 10 9.66 -1.27 -18.37
C TRP A 10 9.31 -1.81 -16.98
N ILE A 11 9.15 -3.12 -16.87
CA ILE A 11 8.84 -3.78 -15.60
C ILE A 11 10.02 -3.63 -14.63
N LEU A 12 11.25 -3.86 -15.11
CA LEU A 12 12.45 -3.69 -14.30
C LEU A 12 12.65 -2.23 -13.87
N SER A 13 12.35 -1.30 -14.77
CA SER A 13 12.45 0.14 -14.50
C SER A 13 11.56 0.58 -13.35
N TRP A 14 10.28 0.20 -13.36
CA TRP A 14 9.34 0.60 -12.31
C TRP A 14 9.52 -0.17 -11.00
N LYS A 15 9.98 -1.43 -11.07
CA LYS A 15 10.12 -2.26 -9.88
C LYS A 15 11.42 -2.02 -9.10
N PHE A 16 12.52 -1.70 -9.79
CA PHE A 16 13.84 -1.62 -9.15
C PHE A 16 14.62 -0.35 -9.46
N ILE A 17 14.69 0.08 -10.72
CA ILE A 17 15.54 1.22 -11.10
C ILE A 17 14.99 2.51 -10.50
N THR A 18 13.70 2.76 -10.64
CA THR A 18 13.04 3.96 -10.12
C THR A 18 13.17 4.08 -8.60
N PRO A 19 12.80 3.07 -7.78
CA PRO A 19 12.95 3.18 -6.34
C PRO A 19 14.41 3.32 -5.89
N LEU A 20 15.35 2.61 -6.53
CA LEU A 20 16.78 2.72 -6.21
C LEU A 20 17.33 4.11 -6.53
N TYR A 21 16.95 4.68 -7.67
CA TYR A 21 17.42 5.99 -8.08
C TYR A 21 16.84 7.10 -7.18
N LEU A 22 15.57 7.00 -6.82
CA LEU A 22 14.93 7.93 -5.89
C LEU A 22 15.59 7.89 -4.50
N THR A 23 15.86 6.70 -3.95
CA THR A 23 16.53 6.60 -2.64
C THR A 23 17.95 7.15 -2.70
N PHE A 24 18.69 6.86 -3.78
CA PHE A 24 20.03 7.41 -3.99
C PHE A 24 20.04 8.95 -4.00
N ILE A 25 19.12 9.58 -4.74
CA ILE A 25 19.01 11.04 -4.76
C ILE A 25 18.69 11.59 -3.37
N ILE A 26 17.71 11.02 -2.67
CA ILE A 26 17.32 11.50 -1.33
C ILE A 26 18.50 11.43 -0.36
N ILE A 27 19.24 10.30 -0.34
CA ILE A 27 20.41 10.13 0.53
C ILE A 27 21.50 11.15 0.19
N THR A 28 21.73 11.38 -1.10
CA THR A 28 22.71 12.36 -1.59
C THR A 28 22.31 13.78 -1.16
N VAL A 29 21.05 14.16 -1.33
CA VAL A 29 20.53 15.47 -0.91
C VAL A 29 20.70 15.68 0.59
N ILE A 30 20.40 14.67 1.42
CA ILE A 30 20.56 14.76 2.88
C ILE A 30 22.05 14.83 3.27
N SER A 31 22.91 14.07 2.60
CA SER A 31 24.34 14.01 2.93
C SER A 31 25.10 15.27 2.51
N PHE A 32 24.75 15.83 1.34
CA PHE A 32 25.39 17.01 0.77
C PHE A 32 24.63 18.32 1.03
N SER A 33 23.64 18.33 1.93
CA SER A 33 23.02 19.58 2.40
C SER A 33 23.98 20.37 3.30
N THR A 34 25.05 20.90 2.71
CA THR A 34 25.92 21.89 3.34
C THR A 34 25.13 23.18 3.51
N LYS A 35 25.41 23.90 4.61
CA LYS A 35 24.77 25.17 4.94
C LYS A 35 24.79 26.10 3.73
N ILE A 36 23.61 26.35 3.17
CA ILE A 36 23.44 27.25 2.03
C ILE A 36 23.88 28.64 2.51
N SER A 37 25.00 29.13 1.99
CA SER A 37 25.46 30.50 2.21
C SER A 37 25.06 31.32 1.00
N TYR A 38 24.37 32.43 1.22
CA TYR A 38 23.98 33.36 0.17
C TYR A 38 24.71 34.67 0.41
N LEU A 39 25.47 35.16 -0.59
CA LEU A 39 26.22 36.42 -0.51
C LEU A 39 27.18 36.54 0.70
N GLY A 40 27.70 35.42 1.21
CA GLY A 40 28.61 35.39 2.36
C GLY A 40 27.92 35.39 3.73
N HIS A 41 26.58 35.34 3.78
CA HIS A 41 25.80 35.17 5.00
C HIS A 41 25.24 33.74 5.11
N GLU A 42 25.48 33.10 6.25
CA GLU A 42 24.90 31.79 6.58
C GLU A 42 23.38 31.90 6.73
N PHE A 43 22.64 30.96 6.14
CA PHE A 43 21.19 30.93 6.27
C PHE A 43 20.78 30.61 7.72
N PRO A 44 19.79 31.33 8.28
CA PRO A 44 19.37 31.09 9.66
C PRO A 44 18.75 29.70 9.82
N LEU A 45 19.06 29.03 10.94
CA LEU A 45 18.61 27.66 11.24
C LEU A 45 17.08 27.50 11.16
N TRP A 46 16.32 28.52 11.57
CA TRP A 46 14.86 28.51 11.53
C TRP A 46 14.32 28.29 10.11
N ALA A 47 14.95 28.91 9.11
CA ALA A 47 14.49 28.83 7.74
C ALA A 47 14.85 27.48 7.11
N ILE A 48 15.95 26.84 7.54
CA ILE A 48 16.28 25.45 7.19
C ILE A 48 15.22 24.49 7.78
N LEU A 49 14.85 24.67 9.05
CA LEU A 49 13.83 23.87 9.71
C LEU A 49 12.46 24.00 9.04
N VAL A 50 12.08 25.21 8.61
CA VAL A 50 10.84 25.45 7.86
C VAL A 50 10.86 24.71 6.51
N GLY A 51 11.98 24.70 5.81
CA GLY A 51 12.14 23.95 4.55
C GLY A 51 11.92 22.45 4.74
N TRP A 52 12.62 21.84 5.71
CA TRP A 52 12.41 20.42 6.03
C TRP A 52 11.00 20.14 6.54
N GLY A 53 10.43 21.01 7.36
CA GLY A 53 9.06 20.92 7.84
C GLY A 53 8.04 20.89 6.70
N SER A 54 8.21 21.73 5.68
CA SER A 54 7.36 21.73 4.48
C SER A 54 7.47 20.42 3.70
N CYS A 55 8.68 19.87 3.55
CA CYS A 55 8.88 18.57 2.90
C CYS A 55 8.18 17.44 3.67
N PHE A 56 8.38 17.38 4.99
CA PHE A 56 7.73 16.37 5.83
C PHE A 56 6.23 16.53 5.89
N ALA A 57 5.69 17.75 5.87
CA ALA A 57 4.25 18.00 5.84
C ALA A 57 3.61 17.37 4.59
N SER A 58 4.22 17.53 3.42
CA SER A 58 3.72 16.90 2.18
C SER A 58 3.77 15.37 2.25
N ILE A 59 4.84 14.80 2.82
CA ILE A 59 4.99 13.35 2.98
C ILE A 59 3.99 12.81 4.01
N ALA A 60 3.73 13.56 5.08
CA ALA A 60 2.86 13.18 6.19
C ALA A 60 1.38 13.09 5.80
N CYS A 61 0.94 13.71 4.70
CA CYS A 61 -0.42 13.56 4.17
C CYS A 61 -0.79 12.09 3.89
N ILE A 62 0.16 11.30 3.38
CA ILE A 62 -0.06 9.88 3.04
C ILE A 62 -0.34 9.02 4.29
N PRO A 63 0.54 8.98 5.32
CA PRO A 63 0.29 8.21 6.52
C PRO A 63 -0.89 8.75 7.33
N LEU A 64 -1.16 10.06 7.31
CA LEU A 64 -2.32 10.64 7.98
C LEU A 64 -3.63 10.11 7.37
N TYR A 65 -3.73 10.10 6.04
CA TYR A 65 -4.88 9.50 5.35
C TYR A 65 -4.99 7.99 5.61
N MET A 66 -3.85 7.28 5.60
CA MET A 66 -3.80 5.86 5.92
C MET A 66 -4.34 5.58 7.35
N GLY A 67 -3.91 6.38 8.33
CA GLY A 67 -4.38 6.29 9.72
C GLY A 67 -5.87 6.60 9.84
N TYR A 68 -6.35 7.64 9.16
CA TYR A 68 -7.78 7.97 9.11
C TYR A 68 -8.62 6.79 8.58
N ARG A 69 -8.19 6.17 7.48
CA ARG A 69 -8.90 5.02 6.87
C ARG A 69 -8.88 3.79 7.77
N LEU A 70 -7.74 3.50 8.40
CA LEU A 70 -7.60 2.36 9.33
C LEU A 70 -8.45 2.53 10.59
N ILE A 71 -8.57 3.73 11.14
CA ILE A 71 -9.27 3.98 12.42
C ILE A 71 -10.78 4.11 12.19
N TYR A 72 -11.20 4.89 11.19
CA TYR A 72 -12.61 5.32 11.05
C TYR A 72 -13.42 4.54 10.02
N ILE A 73 -12.79 3.98 8.98
CA ILE A 73 -13.50 3.32 7.87
C ILE A 73 -13.50 1.80 8.07
N GLU A 74 -12.35 1.23 8.36
CA GLU A 74 -12.17 -0.22 8.44
C GLU A 74 -12.53 -0.77 9.83
N LYS A 75 -13.39 -1.78 9.89
CA LYS A 75 -13.76 -2.48 11.13
C LYS A 75 -13.02 -3.82 11.20
N GLY A 76 -12.57 -4.22 12.40
CA GLY A 76 -11.90 -5.52 12.62
C GLY A 76 -10.54 -5.43 13.30
N ASN A 77 -9.76 -6.52 13.23
CA ASN A 77 -8.41 -6.62 13.81
C ASN A 77 -7.38 -5.85 12.95
N LEU A 78 -6.33 -5.29 13.56
CA LEU A 78 -5.34 -4.43 12.88
C LEU A 78 -4.75 -5.06 11.61
N ILE A 79 -4.40 -6.35 11.68
CA ILE A 79 -3.85 -7.11 10.54
C ILE A 79 -4.89 -7.22 9.41
N GLN A 80 -6.15 -7.53 9.74
CA GLN A 80 -7.23 -7.62 8.76
C GLN A 80 -7.50 -6.25 8.10
N ARG A 81 -7.43 -5.15 8.87
CA ARG A 81 -7.63 -3.79 8.33
C ARG A 81 -6.53 -3.40 7.35
N ILE A 82 -5.28 -3.75 7.63
CA ILE A 82 -4.14 -3.49 6.72
C ILE A 82 -4.30 -4.33 5.46
N THR A 83 -4.57 -5.62 5.59
CA THR A 83 -4.77 -6.51 4.43
C THR A 83 -5.92 -6.02 3.56
N HIS A 84 -7.04 -5.58 4.15
CA HIS A 84 -8.15 -5.01 3.41
C HIS A 84 -7.80 -3.67 2.74
N SER A 85 -7.01 -2.83 3.39
CA SER A 85 -6.56 -1.54 2.84
C SER A 85 -5.61 -1.67 1.65
N LEU A 86 -4.91 -2.80 1.54
CA LEU A 86 -4.06 -3.12 0.39
C LEU A 86 -4.85 -3.73 -0.78
N LYS A 87 -6.11 -4.12 -0.58
CA LYS A 87 -6.98 -4.56 -1.67
C LYS A 87 -7.45 -3.35 -2.49
N PRO A 88 -7.52 -3.47 -3.83
CA PRO A 88 -7.99 -2.39 -4.68
C PRO A 88 -9.48 -2.09 -4.41
N LEU A 89 -9.91 -0.86 -4.73
CA LEU A 89 -11.32 -0.49 -4.64
C LEU A 89 -12.19 -1.34 -5.59
N PRO A 90 -13.48 -1.57 -5.28
CA PRO A 90 -14.37 -2.36 -6.13
C PRO A 90 -14.57 -1.76 -7.53
N ASP A 91 -14.46 -0.44 -7.67
CA ASP A 91 -14.54 0.26 -8.96
C ASP A 91 -13.23 0.24 -9.75
N TRP A 92 -12.14 -0.26 -9.15
CA TRP A 92 -10.86 -0.36 -9.81
C TRP A 92 -10.88 -1.49 -10.83
N GLY A 93 -10.59 -1.18 -12.10
CA GLY A 93 -10.57 -2.19 -13.14
C GLY A 93 -10.32 -1.62 -14.54
N PRO A 94 -10.37 -2.47 -15.58
CA PRO A 94 -10.21 -2.03 -16.96
C PRO A 94 -11.32 -1.04 -17.36
N ALA A 95 -10.94 0.07 -17.99
CA ALA A 95 -11.90 1.11 -18.39
C ALA A 95 -12.89 0.67 -19.50
N ARG A 96 -12.51 -0.32 -20.32
CA ARG A 96 -13.36 -0.81 -21.42
C ARG A 96 -14.43 -1.78 -20.89
N PRO A 97 -15.72 -1.60 -21.25
CA PRO A 97 -16.82 -2.37 -20.66
C PRO A 97 -16.75 -3.88 -20.95
N GLN A 98 -16.35 -4.27 -22.17
CA GLN A 98 -16.22 -5.68 -22.57
C GLN A 98 -15.16 -6.41 -21.73
N VAL A 99 -13.97 -5.83 -21.62
CA VAL A 99 -12.86 -6.38 -20.81
C VAL A 99 -13.17 -6.29 -19.32
N ARG A 100 -13.95 -5.30 -18.88
CA ARG A 100 -14.38 -5.16 -17.49
C ARG A 100 -15.27 -6.32 -17.06
N PHE A 101 -16.21 -6.76 -17.90
CA PHE A 101 -17.05 -7.93 -17.59
C PHE A 101 -16.19 -9.20 -17.42
N GLU A 102 -15.24 -9.41 -18.34
CA GLU A 102 -14.31 -10.53 -18.26
C GLU A 102 -13.40 -10.45 -17.02
N TRP A 103 -12.89 -9.28 -16.70
CA TRP A 103 -12.10 -9.09 -15.48
C TRP A 103 -12.96 -9.36 -14.24
N THR A 104 -14.18 -8.84 -14.20
CA THR A 104 -15.08 -8.95 -13.04
C THR A 104 -15.45 -10.40 -12.75
N HIS A 105 -15.75 -11.23 -13.76
CA HIS A 105 -16.05 -12.65 -13.48
C HIS A 105 -14.84 -13.40 -12.91
N LYS A 106 -13.62 -13.13 -13.40
CA LYS A 106 -12.39 -13.78 -12.89
C LYS A 106 -12.11 -13.35 -11.46
N THR A 107 -12.20 -12.05 -11.21
CA THR A 107 -11.96 -11.48 -9.88
C THR A 107 -13.01 -11.96 -8.87
N LEU A 108 -14.29 -11.99 -9.25
CA LEU A 108 -15.37 -12.54 -8.41
C LEU A 108 -15.15 -14.01 -8.10
N LYS A 109 -14.75 -14.82 -9.09
CA LYS A 109 -14.45 -16.24 -8.88
C LYS A 109 -13.36 -16.41 -7.82
N TYR A 110 -12.27 -15.63 -7.91
CA TYR A 110 -11.18 -15.65 -6.92
C TYR A 110 -11.69 -15.28 -5.52
N TYR A 111 -12.45 -14.19 -5.37
CA TYR A 111 -13.00 -13.80 -4.07
C TYR A 111 -13.98 -14.82 -3.50
N MET A 112 -14.78 -15.45 -4.36
CA MET A 112 -15.74 -16.47 -3.95
C MET A 112 -15.01 -17.74 -3.48
N GLU A 113 -13.98 -18.20 -4.19
CA GLU A 113 -13.13 -19.33 -3.76
C GLU A 113 -12.38 -19.01 -2.46
N GLU A 114 -11.84 -17.80 -2.30
CA GLU A 114 -11.22 -17.32 -1.05
C GLU A 114 -12.23 -17.36 0.11
N SER A 115 -13.47 -16.89 -0.12
CA SER A 115 -14.52 -16.87 0.91
C SER A 115 -15.04 -18.26 1.30
N LEU A 116 -15.11 -19.19 0.34
CA LEU A 116 -15.52 -20.57 0.58
C LEU A 116 -14.46 -21.31 1.42
N ALA A 117 -13.18 -21.07 1.13
CA ALA A 117 -12.07 -21.64 1.91
C ALA A 117 -12.07 -21.12 3.36
N ASP A 118 -12.32 -19.82 3.57
CA ASP A 118 -12.40 -19.22 4.90
C ASP A 118 -13.59 -19.76 5.72
N MET A 119 -14.77 -19.91 5.09
CA MET A 119 -15.94 -20.53 5.72
C MET A 119 -15.68 -22.01 6.10
N GLN A 120 -15.01 -22.75 5.21
CA GLN A 120 -14.65 -24.14 5.48
C GLN A 120 -13.69 -24.25 6.68
N ASP A 121 -12.64 -23.42 6.76
CA ASP A 121 -11.71 -23.43 7.88
C ASP A 121 -12.39 -23.07 9.21
N SER A 122 -13.27 -22.07 9.22
CA SER A 122 -14.07 -21.73 10.41
C SER A 122 -14.93 -22.91 10.90
N SER A 123 -15.59 -23.61 9.98
CA SER A 123 -16.40 -24.80 10.31
C SER A 123 -15.54 -25.95 10.87
N LEU A 124 -14.34 -26.17 10.31
CA LEU A 124 -13.38 -27.16 10.78
C LEU A 124 -12.87 -26.81 12.18
N GLN A 125 -12.54 -25.53 12.43
CA GLN A 125 -12.12 -25.06 13.77
C GLN A 125 -13.22 -25.26 14.82
N GLN A 126 -14.47 -25.00 14.45
CA GLN A 126 -15.61 -25.22 15.35
C GLN A 126 -15.80 -26.71 15.64
N PHE A 127 -15.68 -27.57 14.62
CA PHE A 127 -15.74 -29.02 14.79
C PHE A 127 -14.61 -29.54 15.70
N VAL A 128 -13.36 -29.14 15.46
CA VAL A 128 -12.20 -29.54 16.29
C VAL A 128 -12.38 -29.10 17.75
N ARG A 129 -12.89 -27.88 17.98
CA ARG A 129 -13.23 -27.42 19.34
C ARG A 129 -14.28 -28.30 20.01
N LEU A 130 -15.32 -28.72 19.28
CA LEU A 130 -16.36 -29.59 19.83
C LEU A 130 -15.80 -30.98 20.19
N CYS A 131 -14.94 -31.55 19.36
CA CYS A 131 -14.26 -32.83 19.66
C CYS A 131 -13.39 -32.73 20.92
N ASN A 132 -12.53 -31.70 21.01
CA ASN A 132 -11.64 -31.51 22.16
C ASN A 132 -12.40 -31.25 23.47
N ASN A 133 -13.58 -30.62 23.42
CA ASN A 133 -14.36 -30.31 24.62
C ASN A 133 -15.16 -31.52 25.15
N ASN A 134 -15.50 -32.48 24.28
CA ASN A 134 -16.17 -33.73 24.68
C ASN A 134 -15.21 -34.72 25.34
N GLU A 135 -13.92 -34.67 25.02
CA GLU A 135 -12.90 -35.58 25.59
C GLU A 135 -12.43 -35.17 27.00
N ASN A 136 -12.69 -33.92 27.42
CA ASN A 136 -12.36 -33.40 28.75
C ASN A 136 -13.49 -33.54 29.79
N ARG A 137 -14.51 -34.37 29.50
CA ARG A 137 -15.70 -34.54 30.33
C ARG A 137 -15.90 -36.01 30.70
#